data_AF-C0ZJ70-F1
#
_entry.id   AF-C0ZJ70-F1
#
_cell.length_a   1.000
_cell.length_b   1.000
_cell.length_c   1.000
_cell.angle_alpha   90.00
_cell.angle_beta   90.00
_cell.angle_gamma   90.00
#
_symmetry.space_group_name_H-M   'P 1'
#
loop_
_entity.id
_entity.type
_entity.pdbx_description
1 polymer ?
#
loop_
_entity_poly.entity_id
_entity_poly.type
_entity_poly.pdbx_seq_one_letter_code
_entity_poly.pdbx_strand_id
1 'polypeptide(L)'
;MNYFILSQDERIASAVEPTGVFDVIRQEWLTTEYQDELDEAVIQFDIKQKKENDYLDFLDRPIPLYSNRLKTIIHKFAPKLFVKSVVLVDRERIKQDLYWLMILPRVNCLSEQSEFHRDGSLKRLVLDPDKIGRHTIFQIEGIREPYIIIDLRLAEALLRRDFFGIRLKKVEQAGRRMSHAHD
;
A
#
# COMPACT_ATOMS: atom_id res chain seq x y z
N MET A 1 17.52 -9.91 0.84
CA MET A 1 16.32 -9.49 1.61
C MET A 1 15.12 -10.20 1.00
N ASN A 2 14.03 -10.45 1.72
CA ASN A 2 12.77 -10.93 1.11
C ASN A 2 11.75 -9.78 1.09
N TYR A 3 10.84 -9.79 0.11
CA TYR A 3 9.79 -8.79 -0.03
C TYR A 3 8.42 -9.44 -0.15
N PHE A 4 7.38 -8.70 0.24
CA PHE A 4 6.01 -9.15 0.29
C PHE A 4 5.08 -8.08 -0.27
N ILE A 5 4.04 -8.48 -1.00
CA ILE A 5 2.89 -7.62 -1.28
C ILE A 5 2.06 -7.54 -0.01
N LEU A 6 1.79 -6.32 0.44
CA LEU A 6 0.79 -5.98 1.46
C LEU A 6 -0.55 -5.71 0.76
N SER A 7 -1.58 -6.45 1.13
CA SER A 7 -2.95 -6.28 0.61
C SER A 7 -4.00 -6.44 1.70
N GLN A 8 -5.21 -5.98 1.41
CA GLN A 8 -6.38 -6.23 2.22
C GLN A 8 -6.80 -7.71 2.14
N ASP A 9 -7.37 -8.23 3.23
CA ASP A 9 -8.06 -9.52 3.21
C ASP A 9 -9.45 -9.40 2.57
N GLU A 10 -9.51 -9.69 1.28
CA GLU A 10 -10.74 -9.65 0.47
C GLU A 10 -11.81 -10.65 0.88
N ARG A 11 -11.49 -11.61 1.77
CA ARG A 11 -12.50 -12.52 2.34
C ARG A 11 -13.46 -11.78 3.27
N ILE A 12 -13.09 -10.59 3.76
CA ILE A 12 -13.90 -9.76 4.65
C ILE A 12 -14.80 -8.84 3.80
N ALA A 13 -15.96 -9.37 3.37
CA ALA A 13 -16.90 -8.64 2.49
C ALA A 13 -17.52 -7.40 3.16
N SER A 14 -17.55 -7.36 4.49
CA SER A 14 -18.01 -6.27 5.33
C SER A 14 -16.99 -5.14 5.46
N ALA A 15 -15.78 -5.25 4.91
CA ALA A 15 -14.77 -4.19 4.98
C ALA A 15 -15.33 -2.83 4.55
N VAL A 16 -14.99 -1.79 5.29
CA VAL A 16 -15.38 -0.41 4.97
C VAL A 16 -14.90 -0.02 3.57
N GLU A 17 -15.79 0.57 2.78
CA GLU A 17 -15.50 1.07 1.44
C GLU A 17 -15.75 2.58 1.39
N PRO A 18 -14.72 3.43 1.32
CA PRO A 18 -14.88 4.86 1.07
C PRO A 18 -15.52 5.12 -0.29
N THR A 19 -16.40 6.11 -0.36
CA THR A 19 -17.14 6.51 -1.57
C THR A 19 -16.82 7.96 -1.94
N GLY A 20 -16.98 8.32 -3.22
CA GLY A 20 -16.68 9.66 -3.72
C GLY A 20 -15.21 10.07 -3.59
N VAL A 21 -14.28 9.10 -3.51
CA VAL A 21 -12.87 9.37 -3.20
C VAL A 21 -12.25 10.33 -4.21
N PHE A 22 -12.49 10.09 -5.50
CA PHE A 22 -11.93 10.90 -6.58
C PHE A 22 -12.69 12.21 -6.84
N ASP A 23 -13.79 12.45 -6.12
CA ASP A 23 -14.46 13.76 -6.10
C ASP A 23 -13.77 14.72 -5.11
N VAL A 24 -13.02 14.18 -4.14
CA VAL A 24 -12.32 14.92 -3.08
C VAL A 24 -10.81 14.98 -3.32
N ILE A 25 -10.19 13.87 -3.73
CA ILE A 25 -8.76 13.79 -4.04
C ILE A 25 -8.56 13.45 -5.50
N ARG A 26 -7.75 14.22 -6.22
CA ARG A 26 -7.38 13.89 -7.59
C ARG A 26 -6.40 12.72 -7.64
N GLN A 27 -6.57 11.80 -8.58
CA GLN A 27 -5.74 10.59 -8.65
C GLN A 27 -4.25 10.91 -8.82
N GLU A 28 -3.91 11.98 -9.54
CA GLU A 28 -2.54 12.46 -9.70
C GLU A 28 -1.88 12.88 -8.39
N TRP A 29 -2.65 13.28 -7.37
CA TRP A 29 -2.09 13.66 -6.07
C TRP A 29 -1.56 12.47 -5.26
N LEU A 30 -1.82 11.24 -5.69
CA LEU A 30 -1.40 10.03 -4.98
C LEU A 30 0.09 9.68 -5.24
N THR A 31 0.94 10.70 -5.28
CA THR A 31 2.40 10.60 -5.45
C THR A 31 3.10 11.55 -4.49
N THR A 32 4.41 11.37 -4.33
CA THR A 32 5.21 12.25 -3.47
C THR A 32 5.37 13.67 -4.04
N GLU A 33 4.99 13.94 -5.29
CA GLU A 33 5.10 15.26 -5.90
C GLU A 33 4.03 16.24 -5.41
N TYR A 34 2.89 15.75 -4.92
CA TYR A 34 1.74 16.58 -4.50
C TYR A 34 1.54 16.60 -2.98
N GLN A 35 2.63 16.49 -2.21
CA GLN A 35 2.55 16.46 -0.74
C GLN A 35 2.01 17.78 -0.19
N ASP A 36 2.39 18.91 -0.77
CA ASP A 36 1.97 20.23 -0.31
C ASP A 36 0.45 20.42 -0.49
N GLU A 37 -0.10 20.05 -1.65
CA GLU A 37 -1.55 20.08 -1.91
C GLU A 37 -2.31 19.14 -0.97
N LEU A 38 -1.76 17.95 -0.71
CA LEU A 38 -2.35 17.02 0.24
C LEU A 38 -2.33 17.57 1.67
N ASP A 39 -1.25 18.24 2.08
CA ASP A 39 -1.13 18.81 3.42
C ASP A 39 -2.13 19.93 3.68
N GLU A 40 -2.44 20.75 2.67
CA GLU A 40 -3.46 21.79 2.77
C GLU A 40 -4.90 21.26 2.71
N ALA A 41 -5.12 20.10 2.07
CA ALA A 41 -6.46 19.55 1.88
C ALA A 41 -7.12 19.05 3.18
N VAL A 42 -8.42 19.29 3.35
CA VAL A 42 -9.23 18.59 4.35
C VAL A 42 -9.90 17.40 3.68
N ILE A 43 -9.56 16.19 4.12
CA ILE A 43 -9.98 14.96 3.43
C ILE A 43 -10.96 14.17 4.28
N GLN A 44 -12.16 14.01 3.73
CA GLN A 44 -13.23 13.24 4.33
C GLN A 44 -13.96 12.42 3.26
N PHE A 45 -14.30 11.18 3.57
CA PHE A 45 -15.09 10.32 2.69
C PHE A 45 -16.29 9.77 3.43
N ASP A 46 -17.45 9.79 2.78
CA ASP A 46 -18.56 8.95 3.21
C ASP A 46 -18.23 7.48 2.91
N ILE A 47 -18.67 6.58 3.76
CA ILE A 47 -18.53 5.14 3.50
C ILE A 47 -19.81 4.57 2.89
N LYS A 48 -19.65 3.52 2.09
CA LYS A 48 -20.76 2.71 1.60
C LYS A 48 -21.50 2.09 2.78
N GLN A 49 -22.81 2.27 2.81
CA GLN A 49 -23.65 1.73 3.86
C GLN A 49 -23.94 0.25 3.61
N LYS A 50 -23.61 -0.58 4.59
CA LYS A 50 -23.80 -2.03 4.60
C LYS A 50 -24.48 -2.42 5.91
N LYS A 51 -25.02 -3.65 5.96
CA LYS A 51 -25.56 -4.21 7.22
C LYS A 51 -24.52 -4.17 8.34
N GLU A 52 -23.28 -4.51 8.02
CA GLU A 52 -22.12 -4.48 8.89
C GLU A 52 -20.94 -3.86 8.13
N ASN A 53 -20.19 -3.00 8.82
CA ASN A 53 -19.03 -2.28 8.29
C ASN A 53 -17.82 -2.56 9.21
N ASP A 54 -16.89 -3.36 8.70
CA ASP A 54 -15.67 -3.76 9.39
C ASP A 54 -14.53 -2.79 9.07
N TYR A 55 -14.03 -2.13 10.11
CA TYR A 55 -12.95 -1.16 10.03
C TYR A 55 -11.60 -1.89 10.11
N LEU A 56 -11.10 -2.29 8.95
CA LEU A 56 -9.83 -3.00 8.82
C LEU A 56 -8.64 -2.09 9.15
N ASP A 57 -7.53 -2.67 9.59
CA ASP A 57 -6.30 -1.91 9.83
C ASP A 57 -5.66 -1.38 8.54
N PHE A 58 -5.94 -2.04 7.41
CA PHE A 58 -5.50 -1.65 6.09
C PHE A 58 -6.63 -1.79 5.07
N LEU A 59 -6.88 -0.72 4.32
CA LEU A 59 -7.76 -0.68 3.15
C LEU A 59 -6.88 -0.40 1.93
N ASP A 60 -6.86 -1.31 0.97
CA ASP A 60 -6.01 -1.17 -0.23
C ASP A 60 -6.72 -0.50 -1.41
N ARG A 61 -8.03 -0.23 -1.27
CA ARG A 61 -8.87 0.37 -2.31
C ARG A 61 -9.91 1.35 -1.73
N PRO A 62 -10.33 2.36 -2.53
CA PRO A 62 -9.78 2.72 -3.83
C PRO A 62 -8.40 3.39 -3.73
N ILE A 63 -7.99 3.79 -2.52
CA ILE A 63 -6.67 4.35 -2.19
C ILE A 63 -6.15 3.68 -0.91
N PRO A 64 -4.82 3.59 -0.71
CA PRO A 64 -4.25 2.90 0.45
C PRO A 64 -4.45 3.70 1.74
N LEU A 65 -5.41 3.29 2.56
CA LEU A 65 -5.67 3.85 3.88
C LEU A 65 -5.25 2.86 4.96
N TYR A 66 -4.76 3.37 6.09
CA TYR A 66 -4.48 2.54 7.26
C TYR A 66 -4.94 3.18 8.56
N SER A 67 -5.23 2.32 9.54
CA SER A 67 -5.57 2.73 10.90
C SER A 67 -4.39 3.41 11.59
N ASN A 68 -4.65 4.19 12.65
CA ASN A 68 -3.58 4.78 13.45
C ASN A 68 -2.64 3.73 14.09
N ARG A 69 -3.15 2.53 14.38
CA ARG A 69 -2.35 1.43 14.94
C ARG A 69 -1.34 0.91 13.91
N LEU A 70 -1.80 0.69 12.67
CA LEU A 70 -0.92 0.25 11.58
C LEU A 70 0.09 1.34 11.20
N LYS A 71 -0.35 2.61 11.13
CA LYS A 71 0.53 3.79 10.97
C LYS A 71 1.73 3.72 11.90
N THR A 72 1.43 3.55 13.19
CA THR A 72 2.43 3.59 14.26
C THR A 72 3.51 2.53 14.08
N ILE A 73 3.15 1.34 13.57
CA ILE A 73 4.14 0.30 13.28
C ILE A 73 4.92 0.60 12.00
N ILE A 74 4.24 0.96 10.89
CA ILE A 74 4.92 1.27 9.62
C ILE A 74 5.95 2.40 9.81
N HIS A 75 5.60 3.45 10.56
CA HIS A 75 6.46 4.61 10.79
C HIS A 75 7.69 4.34 11.65
N LYS A 76 7.72 3.24 12.42
CA LYS A 76 8.96 2.80 13.09
C LYS A 76 10.02 2.32 12.10
N PHE A 77 9.59 1.83 10.95
CA PHE A 77 10.47 1.31 9.90
C PHE A 77 10.69 2.32 8.77
N ALA A 78 9.70 3.18 8.51
CA ALA A 78 9.75 4.22 7.49
C ALA A 78 9.37 5.60 8.09
N PRO A 79 10.22 6.19 8.95
CA PRO A 79 9.89 7.42 9.69
C PRO A 79 9.76 8.68 8.82
N LYS A 80 10.23 8.62 7.56
CA LYS A 80 10.12 9.71 6.58
C LYS A 80 8.96 9.52 5.60
N LEU A 81 8.14 8.49 5.78
CA LEU A 81 7.01 8.23 4.90
C LEU A 81 5.97 9.34 5.11
N PHE A 82 5.63 10.05 4.04
CA PHE A 82 4.56 11.04 4.07
C PHE A 82 3.19 10.36 4.24
N VAL A 83 2.30 11.02 4.97
CA VAL A 83 0.94 10.53 5.21
C VAL A 83 0.00 11.70 5.33
N LYS A 84 -1.26 11.49 4.95
CA LYS A 84 -2.32 12.47 5.19
C LYS A 84 -3.45 11.89 6.02
N SER A 85 -3.93 12.64 7.02
CA SER A 85 -5.11 12.24 7.80
C SER A 85 -6.37 12.26 6.93
N VAL A 86 -7.21 11.23 7.08
CA VAL A 86 -8.48 11.06 6.36
C VAL A 86 -9.57 10.69 7.36
N VAL A 87 -10.72 11.34 7.30
CA VAL A 87 -11.87 10.97 8.12
C VAL A 87 -12.85 10.13 7.29
N LEU A 88 -13.16 8.94 7.77
CA LEU A 88 -14.22 8.10 7.22
C LEU A 88 -15.52 8.35 8.00
N VAL A 89 -16.60 8.67 7.29
CA VAL A 89 -17.89 9.02 7.87
C VAL A 89 -18.92 7.94 7.58
N ASP A 90 -19.40 7.31 8.65
CA ASP A 90 -20.58 6.45 8.63
C ASP A 90 -21.79 7.27 9.11
N ARG A 91 -22.62 7.68 8.15
CA ARG A 91 -23.78 8.52 8.42
C ARG A 91 -24.91 7.77 9.12
N GLU A 92 -25.10 6.47 8.83
CA GLU A 92 -26.18 5.69 9.44
C GLU A 92 -25.90 5.42 10.92
N ARG A 93 -24.63 5.12 11.25
CA ARG A 93 -24.21 4.83 12.63
C ARG A 93 -23.74 6.07 13.39
N ILE A 94 -23.77 7.25 12.77
CA ILE A 94 -23.29 8.53 13.34
C ILE A 94 -21.87 8.34 13.91
N LYS A 95 -20.98 7.77 13.09
CA LYS A 95 -19.61 7.42 13.47
C LYS A 95 -18.62 8.07 12.52
N GLN A 96 -17.51 8.53 13.08
CA GLN A 96 -16.35 9.00 12.32
C GLN A 96 -15.12 8.24 12.79
N ASP A 97 -14.30 7.77 11.84
CA ASP A 97 -13.03 7.09 12.13
C ASP A 97 -11.87 7.75 11.40
N LEU A 98 -10.77 7.95 12.14
CA LEU A 98 -9.53 8.50 11.60
C LEU A 98 -8.71 7.39 10.95
N TYR A 99 -8.48 7.56 9.65
CA TYR A 99 -7.54 6.79 8.84
C TYR A 99 -6.44 7.71 8.32
N TRP A 100 -5.45 7.10 7.67
CA TRP A 100 -4.32 7.81 7.11
C TRP A 100 -4.04 7.30 5.70
N LEU A 101 -4.00 8.23 4.75
CA LEU A 101 -3.60 7.98 3.38
C LEU A 101 -2.10 7.78 3.30
N MET A 102 -1.69 6.65 2.73
CA MET A 102 -0.31 6.32 2.43
C MET A 102 0.12 6.95 1.10
N ILE A 103 1.15 7.79 1.10
CA ILE A 103 1.80 8.23 -0.14
C ILE A 103 3.15 7.56 -0.24
N LEU A 104 3.32 6.70 -1.25
CA LEU A 104 4.48 5.84 -1.38
C LEU A 104 5.45 6.33 -2.45
N PRO A 105 6.77 6.20 -2.21
CA PRO A 105 7.73 6.33 -3.28
C PRO A 105 7.51 5.23 -4.31
N ARG A 106 7.70 5.57 -5.59
CA ARG A 106 7.74 4.59 -6.68
C ARG A 106 9.18 4.20 -6.94
N VAL A 107 9.43 2.92 -7.06
CA VAL A 107 10.78 2.37 -7.22
C VAL A 107 10.85 1.54 -8.50
N ASN A 108 11.74 1.92 -9.41
CA ASN A 108 12.06 1.16 -10.61
C ASN A 108 12.90 -0.09 -10.28
N CYS A 109 12.23 -1.14 -9.80
CA CYS A 109 12.85 -2.37 -9.31
C CYS A 109 12.34 -3.64 -9.99
N LEU A 110 11.69 -3.51 -11.14
CA LEU A 110 11.23 -4.67 -11.88
C LEU A 110 12.42 -5.41 -12.52
N SER A 111 12.44 -6.74 -12.36
CA SER A 111 13.37 -7.61 -13.08
C SER A 111 12.91 -7.82 -14.52
N GLU A 112 13.86 -8.00 -15.43
CA GLU A 112 13.62 -8.46 -16.80
C GLU A 112 12.91 -9.83 -16.87
N GLN A 113 12.93 -10.60 -15.77
CA GLN A 113 12.20 -11.87 -15.65
C GLN A 113 10.70 -11.70 -15.39
N SER A 114 10.22 -10.47 -15.18
CA SER A 114 8.79 -10.20 -15.04
C SER A 114 8.08 -10.38 -16.36
N GLU A 115 6.85 -10.90 -16.31
CA GLU A 115 6.04 -11.16 -17.50
C GLU A 115 4.79 -10.29 -17.49
N PHE A 116 4.39 -9.85 -18.68
CA PHE A 116 3.18 -9.07 -18.90
C PHE A 116 2.26 -9.78 -19.89
N HIS A 117 0.95 -9.57 -19.72
CA HIS A 117 -0.04 -9.89 -20.72
C HIS A 117 0.02 -8.89 -21.88
N ARG A 118 -0.64 -9.22 -23.01
CA ARG A 118 -0.68 -8.35 -24.19
C ARG A 118 -1.37 -7.00 -23.93
N ASP A 119 -2.27 -6.95 -22.96
CA ASP A 119 -2.96 -5.72 -22.56
C ASP A 119 -2.11 -4.82 -21.63
N GLY A 120 -0.91 -5.28 -21.25
CA GLY A 120 0.02 -4.59 -20.36
C GLY A 120 -0.21 -4.85 -18.87
N SER A 121 -1.16 -5.72 -18.50
CA SER A 121 -1.30 -6.17 -17.10
C SER A 121 -0.18 -7.13 -16.70
N LEU A 122 0.22 -7.09 -15.45
CA LEU A 122 1.32 -7.90 -14.93
C LEU A 122 0.87 -9.36 -14.76
N LYS A 123 1.54 -10.26 -15.48
CA LYS A 123 1.29 -11.70 -15.42
C LYS A 123 2.12 -12.37 -14.32
N ARG A 124 3.40 -11.98 -14.19
CA ARG A 124 4.33 -12.50 -13.20
C ARG A 124 5.22 -11.37 -12.69
N LEU A 125 5.13 -11.11 -11.38
CA LEU A 125 5.97 -10.13 -10.71
C LEU A 125 7.29 -10.77 -10.25
N VAL A 126 8.41 -10.29 -10.77
CA VAL A 126 9.75 -10.63 -10.28
C VAL A 126 10.50 -9.33 -9.96
N LEU A 127 10.91 -9.17 -8.70
CA LEU A 127 11.70 -8.02 -8.28
C LEU A 127 13.19 -8.24 -8.54
N ASP A 128 13.89 -7.17 -8.89
CA ASP A 128 15.35 -7.09 -8.89
C ASP A 128 15.82 -6.48 -7.54
N PRO A 129 16.37 -7.29 -6.62
CA PRO A 129 16.71 -6.81 -5.28
C PRO A 129 17.78 -5.73 -5.27
N ASP A 130 18.65 -5.69 -6.28
CA ASP A 130 19.77 -4.76 -6.34
C ASP A 130 19.29 -3.34 -6.71
N LYS A 131 18.11 -3.23 -7.36
CA LYS A 131 17.46 -1.94 -7.70
C LYS A 131 16.60 -1.34 -6.59
N ILE A 132 16.27 -2.10 -5.53
CA ILE A 132 15.37 -1.65 -4.45
C ILE A 132 16.09 -0.73 -3.45
N GLY A 133 17.40 -0.89 -3.27
CA GLY A 133 18.15 -0.10 -2.29
C GLY A 133 17.69 -0.33 -0.85
N ARG A 134 17.37 0.74 -0.11
CA ARG A 134 16.98 0.71 1.31
C ARG A 134 15.48 0.92 1.56
N HIS A 135 14.66 0.87 0.52
CA HIS A 135 13.22 1.08 0.66
C HIS A 135 12.57 -0.05 1.46
N THR A 136 11.89 0.31 2.56
CA THR A 136 11.19 -0.65 3.44
C THR A 136 9.73 -0.85 3.03
N ILE A 137 9.11 0.19 2.47
CA ILE A 137 7.75 0.15 1.90
C ILE A 137 7.71 1.06 0.67
N PHE A 138 7.13 0.60 -0.43
CA PHE A 138 7.10 1.32 -1.72
C PHE A 138 6.06 0.76 -2.70
N GLN A 139 5.81 1.49 -3.78
CA GLN A 139 5.13 0.98 -4.98
C GLN A 139 6.12 0.74 -6.11
N ILE A 140 5.77 -0.15 -7.04
CA ILE A 140 6.62 -0.48 -8.19
C ILE A 140 6.35 0.54 -9.30
N GLU A 141 7.41 1.14 -9.82
CA GLU A 141 7.31 2.01 -10.99
C GLU A 141 7.11 1.21 -12.28
N GLY A 142 6.31 1.73 -13.21
CA GLY A 142 6.14 1.15 -14.55
C GLY A 142 5.12 0.03 -14.65
N ILE A 143 4.36 -0.28 -13.59
CA ILE A 143 3.23 -1.22 -13.63
C ILE A 143 1.90 -0.52 -13.31
N ARG A 144 0.78 -1.10 -13.74
CA ARG A 144 -0.56 -0.55 -13.48
C ARG A 144 -1.12 -0.98 -12.14
N GLU A 145 -0.72 -2.16 -11.68
CA GLU A 145 -1.15 -2.75 -10.43
C GLU A 145 -0.61 -1.92 -9.26
N PRO A 146 -1.47 -1.47 -8.32
CA PRO A 146 -1.05 -0.58 -7.23
C PRO A 146 -0.37 -1.35 -6.09
N TYR A 147 0.45 -2.37 -6.40
CA TYR A 147 1.06 -3.23 -5.40
C TYR A 147 1.95 -2.44 -4.44
N ILE A 148 1.67 -2.63 -3.15
CA ILE A 148 2.47 -2.10 -2.06
C ILE A 148 3.41 -3.19 -1.60
N ILE A 149 4.70 -2.95 -1.77
CA ILE A 149 5.76 -3.87 -1.41
C ILE A 149 6.33 -3.48 -0.07
N ILE A 150 6.50 -4.45 0.83
CA ILE A 150 7.17 -4.29 2.12
C ILE A 150 8.36 -5.25 2.24
N ASP A 151 9.40 -4.83 2.96
CA ASP A 151 10.52 -5.72 3.29
C ASP A 151 10.16 -6.75 4.38
N LEU A 152 11.03 -7.75 4.54
CA LEU A 152 10.85 -8.83 5.52
C LEU A 152 10.70 -8.31 6.96
N ARG A 153 11.43 -7.25 7.34
CA ARG A 153 11.44 -6.76 8.73
C ARG A 153 10.09 -6.15 9.09
N LEU A 154 9.53 -5.35 8.18
CA LEU A 154 8.18 -4.82 8.33
C LEU A 154 7.14 -5.95 8.28
N ALA A 155 7.25 -6.88 7.32
CA ALA A 155 6.35 -8.03 7.23
C ALA A 155 6.29 -8.83 8.54
N GLU A 156 7.43 -9.17 9.15
CA GLU A 156 7.50 -9.85 10.44
C GLU A 156 6.88 -9.02 11.57
N ALA A 157 7.11 -7.70 11.59
CA ALA A 157 6.52 -6.82 12.58
C ALA A 157 4.99 -6.78 12.48
N LEU A 158 4.43 -6.86 11.27
CA LEU A 158 2.99 -6.96 11.06
C LEU A 158 2.46 -8.33 11.50
N LEU A 159 3.13 -9.42 11.13
CA LEU A 159 2.70 -10.79 11.45
C LEU A 159 2.73 -11.13 12.95
N ARG A 160 3.58 -10.46 13.73
CA ARG A 160 3.63 -10.62 15.20
C ARG A 160 2.50 -9.92 15.95
N ARG A 161 1.56 -9.29 15.23
CA ARG A 161 0.46 -8.50 15.78
C ARG A 161 -0.86 -8.95 15.18
N ASP A 162 -1.94 -8.65 15.88
CA ASP A 162 -3.32 -8.97 15.54
C ASP A 162 -3.94 -7.92 14.60
N PHE A 163 -3.20 -7.50 13.56
CA PHE A 163 -3.74 -6.57 12.57
C PHE A 163 -4.90 -7.19 11.81
N PHE A 164 -6.04 -6.50 11.81
CA PHE A 164 -7.28 -7.00 11.23
C PHE A 164 -7.33 -6.73 9.73
N GLY A 165 -7.52 -7.78 8.93
CA GLY A 165 -7.73 -7.67 7.49
C GLY A 165 -6.46 -7.45 6.66
N ILE A 166 -5.28 -7.86 7.13
CA ILE A 166 -4.03 -7.81 6.37
C ILE A 166 -3.71 -9.17 5.75
N ARG A 167 -3.26 -9.17 4.49
CA ARG A 167 -2.62 -10.31 3.82
C ARG A 167 -1.24 -9.95 3.32
N LEU A 168 -0.31 -10.90 3.44
CA LEU A 168 1.05 -10.79 2.93
C LEU A 168 1.32 -11.92 1.94
N LYS A 169 1.74 -11.57 0.73
CA LYS A 169 2.15 -12.54 -0.30
C LYS A 169 3.62 -12.34 -0.63
N LYS A 170 4.45 -13.37 -0.41
CA LYS A 170 5.88 -13.31 -0.76
C LYS A 170 6.04 -13.07 -2.26
N VAL A 171 6.95 -12.16 -2.61
CA VAL A 171 7.25 -11.79 -4.00
C VAL A 171 8.46 -12.57 -4.49
N GLU A 172 8.41 -12.98 -5.75
CA GLU A 172 9.54 -13.59 -6.41
C GLU A 172 10.66 -12.57 -6.62
N GLN A 173 11.90 -13.01 -6.49
CA GLN A 173 13.07 -12.18 -6.72
C GLN A 173 13.98 -12.87 -7.70
N ALA A 174 14.56 -12.11 -8.63
CA ALA A 174 15.61 -12.62 -9.48
C ALA A 174 16.76 -13.13 -8.61
N GLY A 175 17.30 -14.30 -8.94
CA GLY A 175 18.51 -14.79 -8.29
C GLY A 175 19.63 -13.77 -8.45
N ARG A 176 20.44 -13.57 -7.40
CA ARG A 176 21.67 -12.78 -7.52
C ARG A 176 22.50 -13.37 -8.67
N ARG A 177 22.78 -12.59 -9.70
CA ARG A 177 23.87 -12.92 -10.62
C ARG A 177 25.13 -12.94 -9.75
N MET A 178 25.63 -14.13 -9.46
CA MET A 178 27.01 -14.28 -9.04
C MET A 178 27.83 -13.73 -10.20
N SER A 179 28.37 -12.53 -10.04
CA SER A 179 29.41 -12.05 -10.93
C SER A 179 30.55 -13.05 -10.80
N HIS A 180 30.63 -13.98 -11.75
CA HIS A 180 31.90 -14.65 -12.02
C HIS A 180 32.84 -13.55 -12.49
N ALA A 181 33.60 -13.02 -11.54
CA ALA A 181 34.83 -12.32 -11.86
C ALA A 181 35.71 -13.35 -12.55
N HIS A 182 36.00 -13.10 -13.83
CA HIS A 182 37.19 -13.64 -14.45
C HIS A 182 38.40 -13.16 -13.66
N ASP A 183 39.21 -14.10 -13.21
CA ASP A 183 40.66 -14.15 -13.43
C ASP A 183 41.13 -15.60 -13.29
#